data_AF-A0A512ULY9-F1
#
_entry.id   AF-A0A512ULY9-F1
#
_cell.length_a   1.000
_cell.length_b   1.000
_cell.length_c   1.000
_cell.angle_alpha   90.00
_cell.angle_beta   90.00
_cell.angle_gamma   90.00
#
_symmetry.space_group_name_H-M   'P 1'
#
loop_
_entity.id
_entity.type
_entity.pdbx_description
1 polymer ?
#
loop_
_entity_poly.entity_id
_entity_poly.type
_entity_poly.pdbx_seq_one_letter_code
_entity_poly.pdbx_strand_id
1 'polypeptide(L)'
;MASALATSSIVGALACQKNSFLKTLQTKVVGCKEYEPIRTSKDKQNSKKKPEKDQKSQEPLYAVELQDTILFPEGGGQPFDTGSLTTGSDKIPVQMVFRQELTAVHVIPKPLEVGSEVTLEVDWKRRLDIMQQHTGQHLISAIFDTYNLETLSWSMGDMINYLELPRKVDQSIIDEVSQKVNDIIVENLPIKVTTPDKLGRDIDTSHIPDDYDLSKGIVRVVQIGNIDSNPCCGTHLTATGQIQAVSFLHQANVRGGNSRLHFICGSRVSRQLAAYHSMLKDVSGMQLSCQIEEVSNKVADLNQNYKKSQSRETALMKELAAIEASKVFNAFKEKKTKFAFIYRPDSSPEYLTLAQKELSTLINTNKDSGVNLTNDQTIVYLNGDYQSGNGGMVKVSGPLSDDIQGELKKLIQNIKGGGKGSSFQGKITKYEKGEVEIVLRYLESLSLT
;
A
#
# COMPACT_ATOMS: atom_id res chain seq x y z
N MET A 1 -46.67 -8.49 41.99
CA MET A 1 -46.83 -8.68 40.53
C MET A 1 -45.45 -8.92 39.95
N ALA A 2 -45.17 -10.13 39.47
CA ALA A 2 -43.92 -10.42 38.78
C ALA A 2 -43.95 -9.67 37.44
N SER A 3 -43.08 -8.66 37.29
CA SER A 3 -42.83 -8.04 35.98
C SER A 3 -42.39 -9.15 35.04
N ALA A 4 -43.15 -9.39 33.96
CA ALA A 4 -42.67 -10.23 32.88
C ALA A 4 -41.28 -9.72 32.48
N LEU A 5 -40.26 -10.58 32.51
CA LEU A 5 -38.92 -10.23 32.05
C LEU A 5 -39.05 -9.78 30.59
N ALA A 6 -38.65 -8.55 30.30
CA ALA A 6 -38.71 -8.01 28.95
C ALA A 6 -37.82 -8.88 28.03
N THR A 7 -38.37 -9.34 26.91
CA THR A 7 -37.65 -10.13 25.92
C THR A 7 -36.95 -9.23 24.91
N SER A 8 -35.74 -9.60 24.52
CA SER A 8 -34.95 -8.87 23.52
C SER A 8 -35.56 -8.93 22.12
N SER A 9 -35.42 -7.83 21.40
CA SER A 9 -35.69 -7.77 19.97
C SER A 9 -34.63 -8.57 19.22
N ILE A 10 -35.08 -9.33 18.23
CA ILE A 10 -34.21 -10.18 17.43
C ILE A 10 -33.55 -9.40 16.28
N VAL A 11 -32.38 -9.85 15.85
CA VAL A 11 -31.73 -9.42 14.60
C VAL A 11 -32.69 -9.68 13.44
N GLY A 12 -32.85 -8.67 12.59
CA GLY A 12 -33.90 -8.59 11.56
C GLY A 12 -35.09 -7.74 11.99
N ALA A 13 -35.26 -7.49 13.30
CA ALA A 13 -36.34 -6.69 13.88
C ALA A 13 -35.85 -5.54 14.78
N LEU A 14 -34.54 -5.28 14.85
CA LEU A 14 -33.97 -4.25 15.72
C LEU A 14 -34.45 -2.85 15.32
N ALA A 15 -34.48 -1.92 16.26
CA ALA A 15 -34.85 -0.53 16.00
C ALA A 15 -34.01 0.11 14.88
N CYS A 16 -32.70 -0.15 14.82
CA CYS A 16 -31.84 0.32 13.72
C CYS A 16 -32.18 -0.27 12.34
N GLN A 17 -32.78 -1.46 12.32
CA GLN A 17 -33.20 -2.15 11.09
C GLN A 17 -34.60 -1.73 10.65
N LYS A 18 -35.48 -1.36 11.59
CA LYS A 18 -36.80 -0.77 11.33
C LYS A 18 -36.68 0.68 10.85
N ASN A 19 -35.80 1.45 11.49
CA ASN A 19 -35.52 2.84 11.16
C ASN A 19 -34.02 3.14 11.29
N SER A 20 -33.30 3.07 10.17
CA SER A 20 -31.84 3.29 10.14
C SER A 20 -31.42 4.73 10.45
N PHE A 21 -32.36 5.68 10.45
CA PHE A 21 -32.13 7.09 10.78
C PHE A 21 -32.40 7.41 12.25
N LEU A 22 -32.84 6.44 13.05
CA LEU A 22 -33.04 6.63 14.49
C LEU A 22 -31.68 6.83 15.18
N LYS A 23 -31.49 8.01 15.78
CA LYS A 23 -30.21 8.41 16.40
C LYS A 23 -30.14 8.16 17.90
N THR A 24 -31.31 8.14 18.54
CA THR A 24 -31.46 7.93 19.98
C THR A 24 -32.59 6.96 20.26
N LEU A 25 -32.43 6.10 21.27
CA LEU A 25 -33.47 5.16 21.69
C LEU A 25 -33.40 4.97 23.21
N GLN A 26 -34.53 5.15 23.89
CA GLN A 26 -34.69 4.69 25.27
C GLN A 26 -35.08 3.21 25.26
N THR A 27 -34.35 2.40 26.03
CA THR A 27 -34.51 0.94 26.07
C THR A 27 -34.20 0.42 27.49
N LYS A 28 -34.43 -0.87 27.74
CA LYS A 28 -34.18 -1.50 29.04
C LYS A 28 -33.07 -2.54 28.95
N VAL A 29 -32.28 -2.65 30.01
CA VAL A 29 -31.29 -3.71 30.17
C VAL A 29 -32.01 -5.01 30.50
N VAL A 30 -31.80 -6.06 29.70
CA VAL A 30 -32.40 -7.38 29.94
C VAL A 30 -31.38 -8.40 30.48
N GLY A 31 -30.10 -8.15 30.25
CA GLY A 31 -29.01 -9.01 30.72
C GLY A 31 -27.70 -8.23 30.81
N CYS A 32 -26.90 -8.53 31.83
CA CYS A 32 -25.55 -7.99 31.99
C CYS A 32 -24.68 -9.07 32.64
N LYS A 33 -23.57 -9.41 31.98
CA LYS A 33 -22.59 -10.39 32.47
C LYS A 33 -21.18 -9.90 32.17
N GLU A 34 -20.19 -10.37 32.92
CA GLU A 34 -18.79 -10.11 32.59
C GLU A 34 -18.47 -10.67 31.19
N TYR A 35 -17.78 -9.87 30.38
CA TYR A 35 -17.42 -10.22 29.02
C TYR A 35 -16.04 -10.89 29.02
N GLU A 36 -16.02 -12.17 28.68
CA GLU A 36 -14.78 -12.89 28.40
C GLU A 36 -14.47 -12.82 26.90
N PRO A 37 -13.33 -12.22 26.47
CA PRO A 37 -12.97 -12.16 25.07
C PRO A 37 -12.78 -13.57 24.50
N ILE A 38 -13.49 -13.88 23.42
CA ILE A 38 -13.30 -15.14 22.69
C ILE A 38 -11.92 -15.10 22.03
N ARG A 39 -10.96 -15.87 22.56
CA ARG A 39 -9.59 -15.94 22.00
C ARG A 39 -9.62 -16.54 20.59
N THR A 40 -9.15 -15.81 19.60
CA THR A 40 -9.08 -16.31 18.21
C THR A 40 -7.88 -17.24 18.00
N SER A 41 -7.90 -18.03 16.92
CA SER A 41 -6.77 -18.90 16.53
C SER A 41 -5.49 -18.11 16.21
N LYS A 42 -5.59 -16.83 15.82
CA LYS A 42 -4.43 -15.93 15.62
C LYS A 42 -3.83 -15.48 16.96
N ASP A 43 -4.66 -15.26 17.98
CA ASP A 43 -4.19 -14.92 19.34
C ASP A 43 -3.41 -16.08 19.97
N LYS A 44 -3.81 -17.33 19.68
CA LYS A 44 -3.06 -18.53 20.08
C LYS A 44 -1.67 -18.62 19.44
N GLN A 45 -1.51 -18.22 18.16
CA GLN A 45 -0.22 -18.24 17.48
C GLN A 45 0.76 -17.15 17.98
N ASN A 46 0.26 -15.96 18.31
CA ASN A 46 1.09 -14.86 18.83
C ASN A 46 1.50 -15.05 20.31
N SER A 47 0.71 -15.78 21.11
CA SER A 47 1.05 -16.08 22.51
C SER A 47 2.31 -16.92 22.69
N LYS A 48 2.71 -17.72 21.68
CA LYS A 48 3.92 -18.56 21.74
C LYS A 48 5.24 -17.79 21.56
N LYS A 49 5.22 -16.49 21.25
CA LYS A 49 6.45 -15.70 20.93
C LYS A 49 6.73 -14.50 21.85
N LYS A 50 5.90 -14.20 22.85
CA LYS A 50 6.14 -13.08 23.77
C LYS A 50 6.24 -13.57 25.23
N PRO A 51 7.29 -13.19 25.98
CA PRO A 51 7.35 -13.43 27.41
C PRO A 51 6.29 -12.60 28.15
N GLU A 52 5.72 -13.23 29.18
CA GLU A 52 4.54 -12.89 30.00
C GLU A 52 4.57 -11.57 30.81
N LYS A 53 5.33 -10.54 30.41
CA LYS A 53 5.57 -9.37 31.27
C LYS A 53 4.77 -8.09 30.98
N ASP A 54 3.86 -8.07 30.01
CA ASP A 54 3.03 -6.89 29.70
C ASP A 54 1.50 -7.19 29.74
N GLN A 55 1.03 -7.98 30.70
CA GLN A 55 -0.40 -8.00 31.02
C GLN A 55 -0.71 -6.80 31.94
N LYS A 56 -0.92 -5.61 31.33
CA LYS A 56 -1.72 -4.59 32.00
C LYS A 56 -3.05 -5.24 32.35
N SER A 57 -3.41 -5.22 33.63
CA SER A 57 -4.74 -5.56 34.13
C SER A 57 -5.78 -4.80 33.30
N GLN A 58 -6.37 -5.46 32.31
CA GLN A 58 -7.48 -4.88 31.57
C GLN A 58 -8.63 -4.79 32.56
N GLU A 59 -9.18 -3.59 32.73
CA GLU A 59 -10.41 -3.42 33.51
C GLU A 59 -11.49 -4.35 32.94
N PRO A 60 -12.31 -5.00 33.80
CA PRO A 60 -13.31 -5.94 33.34
C PRO A 60 -14.31 -5.24 32.40
N LEU A 61 -14.62 -5.91 31.30
CA LEU A 61 -15.67 -5.49 30.37
C LEU A 61 -16.95 -6.28 30.65
N TYR A 62 -18.09 -5.73 30.23
CA TYR A 62 -19.40 -6.33 30.45
C TYR A 62 -20.16 -6.45 29.14
N ALA A 63 -20.77 -7.62 28.93
CA ALA A 63 -21.67 -7.93 27.83
C ALA A 63 -23.11 -7.63 28.27
N VAL A 64 -23.71 -6.63 27.63
CA VAL A 64 -25.03 -6.12 27.94
C VAL A 64 -25.99 -6.40 26.80
N GLU A 65 -27.10 -7.05 27.16
CA GLU A 65 -28.23 -7.31 26.28
C GLU A 65 -29.35 -6.32 26.60
N LEU A 66 -29.92 -5.71 25.55
CA LEU A 66 -30.95 -4.68 25.65
C LEU A 66 -32.25 -5.19 25.02
N GLN A 67 -33.38 -4.68 25.52
CA GLN A 67 -34.70 -5.03 25.00
C GLN A 67 -34.86 -4.70 23.50
N ASP A 68 -34.26 -3.60 23.05
CA ASP A 68 -34.08 -3.23 21.64
C ASP A 68 -32.85 -2.33 21.53
N THR A 69 -32.26 -2.22 20.34
CA THR A 69 -31.07 -1.42 20.11
C THR A 69 -31.11 -0.67 18.78
N ILE A 70 -30.54 0.54 18.82
CA ILE A 70 -30.21 1.32 17.62
C ILE A 70 -28.76 1.14 17.18
N LEU A 71 -27.93 0.37 17.88
CA LEU A 71 -26.56 0.08 17.45
C LEU A 71 -26.55 -1.25 16.69
N PHE A 72 -26.19 -1.23 15.41
CA PHE A 72 -26.13 -2.44 14.61
C PHE A 72 -24.95 -3.31 15.07
N PRO A 73 -25.17 -4.61 15.35
CA PRO A 73 -24.12 -5.52 15.78
C PRO A 73 -23.12 -5.75 14.66
N GLU A 74 -23.43 -6.52 13.63
CA GLU A 74 -22.62 -6.69 12.41
C GLU A 74 -23.42 -7.63 11.51
N GLY A 75 -23.11 -7.66 10.22
CA GLY A 75 -23.73 -8.62 9.30
C GLY A 75 -23.77 -8.15 7.86
N GLY A 76 -23.78 -9.10 6.92
CA GLY A 76 -23.86 -8.82 5.48
C GLY A 76 -22.67 -8.02 4.94
N GLY A 77 -21.52 -8.05 5.60
CA GLY A 77 -20.34 -7.23 5.27
C GLY A 77 -20.32 -5.84 5.88
N GLN A 78 -21.39 -5.43 6.58
CA GLN A 78 -21.44 -4.17 7.32
C GLN A 78 -20.80 -4.33 8.72
N PRO A 79 -19.86 -3.44 9.10
CA PRO A 79 -19.27 -3.43 10.44
C PRO A 79 -20.23 -2.90 11.49
N PHE A 80 -19.89 -3.15 12.76
CA PHE A 80 -20.65 -2.66 13.90
C PHE A 80 -20.71 -1.13 14.00
N ASP A 81 -21.82 -0.65 14.56
CA ASP A 81 -21.93 0.75 14.95
C ASP A 81 -21.23 1.03 16.27
N THR A 82 -20.71 2.25 16.37
CA THR A 82 -20.25 2.81 17.64
C THR A 82 -21.29 3.76 18.21
N GLY A 83 -21.19 4.02 19.50
CA GLY A 83 -22.13 4.89 20.19
C GLY A 83 -21.90 4.88 21.69
N SER A 84 -22.95 5.26 22.41
CA SER A 84 -22.93 5.33 23.87
C SER A 84 -24.28 4.98 24.47
N LEU A 85 -24.23 4.55 25.73
CA LEU A 85 -25.38 4.34 26.61
C LEU A 85 -25.35 5.41 27.69
N THR A 86 -26.49 6.04 27.96
CA THR A 86 -26.64 6.98 29.06
C THR A 86 -27.57 6.39 30.12
N THR A 87 -27.10 6.30 31.36
CA THR A 87 -27.88 5.89 32.53
C THR A 87 -27.76 6.95 33.63
N GLY A 88 -28.88 7.55 34.04
CA GLY A 88 -28.84 8.72 34.94
C GLY A 88 -27.95 9.84 34.36
N SER A 89 -26.87 10.19 35.06
CA SER A 89 -25.85 11.17 34.63
C SER A 89 -24.66 10.58 33.86
N ASP A 90 -24.54 9.25 33.81
CA ASP A 90 -23.35 8.57 33.30
C ASP A 90 -23.51 8.24 31.81
N LYS A 91 -22.63 8.80 30.97
CA LYS A 91 -22.50 8.45 29.55
C LYS A 91 -21.36 7.45 29.37
N ILE A 92 -21.71 6.23 28.96
CA ILE A 92 -20.83 5.06 28.85
C ILE A 92 -20.58 4.75 27.37
N PRO A 93 -19.33 4.74 26.88
CA PRO A 93 -19.04 4.37 25.50
C PRO A 93 -19.26 2.88 25.26
N VAL A 94 -19.87 2.54 24.12
CA VAL A 94 -19.98 1.16 23.64
C VAL A 94 -18.74 0.83 22.81
N GLN A 95 -17.98 -0.16 23.24
CA GLN A 95 -16.72 -0.54 22.58
C GLN A 95 -16.96 -1.40 21.34
N MET A 96 -17.95 -2.27 21.41
CA MET A 96 -18.30 -3.22 20.35
C MET A 96 -19.76 -3.61 20.51
N VAL A 97 -20.41 -3.91 19.38
CA VAL A 97 -21.69 -4.60 19.36
C VAL A 97 -21.51 -5.82 18.46
N PHE A 98 -21.97 -6.98 18.90
CA PHE A 98 -21.87 -8.20 18.10
C PHE A 98 -23.16 -9.02 18.22
N ARG A 99 -23.37 -9.93 17.27
CA ARG A 99 -24.53 -10.81 17.26
C ARG A 99 -24.21 -12.05 18.08
N GLN A 100 -25.07 -12.37 19.05
CA GLN A 100 -25.09 -13.67 19.72
C GLN A 100 -26.40 -14.36 19.34
N GLU A 101 -26.33 -15.34 18.43
CA GLU A 101 -27.50 -15.99 17.82
C GLU A 101 -28.43 -14.98 17.12
N LEU A 102 -29.59 -14.68 17.73
CA LEU A 102 -30.56 -13.71 17.26
C LEU A 102 -30.57 -12.41 18.08
N THR A 103 -29.71 -12.24 19.09
CA THR A 103 -29.69 -11.05 19.94
C THR A 103 -28.46 -10.17 19.67
N ALA A 104 -28.58 -8.88 19.96
CA ALA A 104 -27.48 -7.92 19.88
C ALA A 104 -26.88 -7.70 21.27
N VAL A 105 -25.57 -7.93 21.39
CA VAL A 105 -24.81 -7.82 22.64
C VAL A 105 -23.85 -6.65 22.56
N HIS A 106 -23.84 -5.80 23.59
CA HIS A 106 -23.05 -4.58 23.68
C HIS A 106 -21.93 -4.76 24.69
N VAL A 107 -20.69 -4.48 24.30
CA VAL A 107 -19.53 -4.54 25.19
C VAL A 107 -19.24 -3.16 25.75
N ILE A 108 -19.27 -3.03 27.07
CA ILE A 108 -19.08 -1.76 27.80
C ILE A 108 -18.12 -1.91 28.99
N PRO A 109 -17.48 -0.82 29.45
CA PRO A 109 -16.49 -0.87 30.54
C PRO A 109 -17.10 -0.89 31.96
N LYS A 110 -18.42 -0.81 32.11
CA LYS A 110 -19.09 -0.76 33.41
C LYS A 110 -20.33 -1.67 33.41
N PRO A 111 -20.66 -2.36 34.51
CA PRO A 111 -21.87 -3.16 34.57
C PRO A 111 -23.10 -2.26 34.62
N LEU A 112 -24.23 -2.80 34.15
CA LEU A 112 -25.55 -2.16 34.26
C LEU A 112 -26.51 -3.07 35.00
N GLU A 113 -27.40 -2.49 35.78
CA GLU A 113 -28.44 -3.23 36.51
C GLU A 113 -29.52 -3.72 35.54
N VAL A 114 -29.85 -5.01 35.61
CA VAL A 114 -30.93 -5.59 34.80
C VAL A 114 -32.27 -4.94 35.19
N GLY A 115 -33.05 -4.52 34.21
CA GLY A 115 -34.30 -3.78 34.38
C GLY A 115 -34.13 -2.26 34.36
N SER A 116 -32.91 -1.74 34.45
CA SER A 116 -32.65 -0.29 34.36
C SER A 116 -32.94 0.26 32.96
N GLU A 117 -33.39 1.51 32.92
CA GLU A 117 -33.61 2.25 31.67
C GLU A 117 -32.33 2.94 31.23
N VAL A 118 -32.02 2.82 29.94
CA VAL A 118 -30.85 3.43 29.32
C VAL A 118 -31.22 4.12 28.01
N THR A 119 -30.55 5.23 27.71
CA THR A 119 -30.68 5.93 26.43
C THR A 119 -29.47 5.66 25.56
N LEU A 120 -29.68 5.02 24.43
CA LEU A 120 -28.69 4.83 23.39
C LEU A 120 -28.54 6.10 22.54
N GLU A 121 -27.31 6.40 22.14
CA GLU A 121 -26.96 7.42 21.15
C GLU A 121 -25.93 6.82 20.18
N VAL A 122 -26.25 6.80 18.88
CA VAL A 122 -25.34 6.29 17.84
C VAL A 122 -24.32 7.35 17.43
N ASP A 123 -23.10 6.93 17.10
CA ASP A 123 -22.18 7.76 16.32
C ASP A 123 -22.76 7.95 14.91
N TRP A 124 -23.53 9.03 14.75
CA TRP A 124 -24.25 9.30 13.51
C TRP A 124 -23.31 9.48 12.32
N LYS A 125 -22.11 10.04 12.53
CA LYS A 125 -21.15 10.25 11.44
C LYS A 125 -20.66 8.92 10.90
N ARG A 126 -20.32 7.98 11.79
CA ARG A 126 -19.95 6.62 11.39
C ARG A 126 -21.12 5.88 10.75
N ARG A 127 -22.30 5.91 11.37
CA ARG A 127 -23.51 5.25 10.82
C ARG A 127 -23.82 5.72 9.40
N LEU A 128 -23.80 7.04 9.17
CA LEU A 128 -24.08 7.59 7.85
C LEU A 128 -23.04 7.15 6.82
N ASP A 129 -21.75 7.18 7.16
CA ASP A 129 -20.66 6.70 6.28
C ASP A 129 -20.87 5.23 5.89
N ILE A 130 -21.19 4.37 6.87
CA ILE A 130 -21.48 2.94 6.66
C ILE A 130 -22.70 2.76 5.74
N MET A 131 -23.81 3.46 5.99
CA MET A 131 -25.02 3.38 5.16
C MET A 131 -24.76 3.83 3.71
N GLN A 132 -23.92 4.85 3.51
CA GLN A 132 -23.49 5.30 2.18
C GLN A 132 -22.68 4.21 1.45
N GLN A 133 -21.75 3.55 2.15
CA GLN A 133 -20.96 2.47 1.55
C GLN A 133 -21.83 1.26 1.19
N HIS A 134 -22.69 0.85 2.12
CA HIS A 134 -23.54 -0.32 1.95
C HIS A 134 -24.58 -0.10 0.85
N THR A 135 -25.31 1.01 0.88
CA THR A 135 -26.29 1.32 -0.17
C THR A 135 -25.60 1.53 -1.52
N GLY A 136 -24.43 2.19 -1.54
CA GLY A 136 -23.64 2.34 -2.76
C GLY A 136 -23.20 1.00 -3.34
N GLN A 137 -22.83 0.03 -2.50
CA GLN A 137 -22.52 -1.32 -2.96
C GLN A 137 -23.72 -1.99 -3.65
N HIS A 138 -24.92 -1.96 -3.06
CA HIS A 138 -26.12 -2.55 -3.68
C HIS A 138 -26.42 -1.91 -5.03
N LEU A 139 -26.33 -0.58 -5.11
CA LEU A 139 -26.53 0.12 -6.37
C LEU A 139 -25.47 -0.28 -7.42
N ILE A 140 -24.20 -0.37 -7.05
CA ILE A 140 -23.13 -0.78 -7.96
C ILE A 140 -23.36 -2.22 -8.46
N SER A 141 -23.67 -3.15 -7.56
CA SER A 141 -23.93 -4.55 -7.90
C SER A 141 -25.11 -4.70 -8.86
N ALA A 142 -26.23 -4.02 -8.58
CA ALA A 142 -27.41 -4.05 -9.45
C ALA A 142 -27.11 -3.60 -10.88
N ILE A 143 -26.22 -2.61 -11.05
CA ILE A 143 -25.80 -2.16 -12.38
C ILE A 143 -24.84 -3.16 -13.03
N PHE A 144 -23.88 -3.72 -12.30
CA PHE A 144 -22.98 -4.74 -12.84
C PHE A 144 -23.71 -6.03 -13.26
N ASP A 145 -24.79 -6.40 -12.57
CA ASP A 145 -25.60 -7.56 -12.93
C ASP A 145 -26.18 -7.44 -14.36
N THR A 146 -26.49 -6.21 -14.80
CA THR A 146 -26.94 -5.96 -16.20
C THR A 146 -25.88 -6.27 -17.26
N TYR A 147 -24.61 -6.45 -16.85
CA TYR A 147 -23.48 -6.82 -17.71
C TYR A 147 -23.05 -8.29 -17.53
N ASN A 148 -23.84 -9.11 -16.83
CA ASN A 148 -23.46 -10.47 -16.43
C ASN A 148 -22.12 -10.49 -15.65
N LEU A 149 -21.98 -9.54 -14.73
CA LEU A 149 -20.85 -9.40 -13.82
C LEU A 149 -21.36 -9.46 -12.38
N GLU A 150 -21.78 -10.65 -11.97
CA GLU A 150 -22.31 -10.87 -10.62
C GLU A 150 -21.28 -10.52 -9.53
N THR A 151 -21.77 -10.04 -8.39
CA THR A 151 -20.93 -9.79 -7.23
C THR A 151 -20.71 -11.08 -6.46
N LEU A 152 -19.49 -11.62 -6.51
CA LEU A 152 -19.11 -12.86 -5.83
C LEU A 152 -18.89 -12.64 -4.33
N SER A 153 -18.34 -11.49 -3.96
CA SER A 153 -18.19 -11.05 -2.58
C SER A 153 -17.90 -9.56 -2.53
N TRP A 154 -17.98 -8.97 -1.34
CA TRP A 154 -17.57 -7.59 -1.13
C TRP A 154 -16.94 -7.41 0.25
N SER A 155 -16.26 -6.28 0.43
CA SER A 155 -15.72 -5.89 1.72
C SER A 155 -15.81 -4.38 1.92
N MET A 156 -16.24 -3.98 3.11
CA MET A 156 -16.21 -2.60 3.56
C MET A 156 -14.96 -2.35 4.41
N GLY A 157 -13.98 -1.64 3.86
CA GLY A 157 -12.83 -1.16 4.62
C GLY A 157 -13.11 0.18 5.31
N ASP A 158 -12.13 0.69 6.06
CA ASP A 158 -12.24 1.99 6.75
C ASP A 158 -12.40 3.16 5.79
N MET A 159 -11.66 3.12 4.67
CA MET A 159 -11.74 4.13 3.61
C MET A 159 -12.15 3.52 2.28
N ILE A 160 -11.51 2.42 1.87
CA ILE A 160 -11.72 1.83 0.55
C ILE A 160 -12.50 0.52 0.69
N ASN A 161 -13.51 0.34 -0.16
CA ASN A 161 -14.27 -0.90 -0.28
C ASN A 161 -13.82 -1.64 -1.55
N TYR A 162 -14.16 -2.92 -1.66
CA TYR A 162 -14.05 -3.64 -2.93
C TYR A 162 -15.23 -4.56 -3.20
N LEU A 163 -15.51 -4.79 -4.48
CA LEU A 163 -16.35 -5.87 -5.01
C LEU A 163 -15.47 -6.89 -5.70
N GLU A 164 -15.69 -8.17 -5.46
CA GLU A 164 -15.08 -9.25 -6.23
C GLU A 164 -16.01 -9.67 -7.36
N LEU A 165 -15.51 -9.58 -8.59
CA LEU A 165 -16.20 -9.89 -9.84
C LEU A 165 -15.57 -11.13 -10.48
N PRO A 166 -16.33 -11.90 -11.30
CA PRO A 166 -15.87 -13.16 -11.88
C PRO A 166 -14.70 -13.01 -12.87
N ARG A 167 -14.45 -11.79 -13.35
CA ARG A 167 -13.33 -11.49 -14.27
C ARG A 167 -12.90 -10.04 -14.16
N LYS A 168 -11.72 -9.74 -14.72
CA LYS A 168 -11.28 -8.36 -14.95
C LYS A 168 -12.28 -7.64 -15.85
N VAL A 169 -12.53 -6.37 -15.57
CA VAL A 169 -13.50 -5.55 -16.30
C VAL A 169 -12.73 -4.51 -17.09
N ASP A 170 -13.11 -4.31 -18.35
CA ASP A 170 -12.48 -3.31 -19.20
C ASP A 170 -12.82 -1.90 -18.71
N GLN A 171 -11.87 -0.97 -18.88
CA GLN A 171 -12.03 0.41 -18.40
C GLN A 171 -13.28 1.08 -18.98
N SER A 172 -13.63 0.81 -20.24
CA SER A 172 -14.84 1.35 -20.87
C SER A 172 -16.13 0.94 -20.16
N ILE A 173 -16.22 -0.30 -19.67
CA ILE A 173 -17.37 -0.79 -18.91
C ILE A 173 -17.39 -0.15 -17.52
N ILE A 174 -16.22 -0.03 -16.88
CA ILE A 174 -16.11 0.65 -15.57
C ILE A 174 -16.60 2.11 -15.69
N ASP A 175 -16.22 2.81 -16.75
CA ASP A 175 -16.63 4.20 -16.99
C ASP A 175 -18.14 4.31 -17.24
N GLU A 176 -18.72 3.40 -18.05
CA GLU A 176 -20.17 3.37 -18.30
C GLU A 176 -20.97 3.06 -17.02
N VAL A 177 -20.53 2.07 -16.24
CA VAL A 177 -21.15 1.74 -14.94
C VAL A 177 -21.00 2.92 -13.97
N SER A 178 -19.85 3.59 -13.95
CA SER A 178 -19.62 4.77 -13.10
C SER A 178 -20.61 5.89 -13.40
N GLN A 179 -20.85 6.16 -14.69
CA GLN A 179 -21.81 7.14 -15.13
C GLN A 179 -23.23 6.74 -14.73
N LYS A 180 -23.67 5.52 -15.09
CA LYS A 180 -25.02 5.02 -14.75
C LYS A 180 -25.32 5.05 -13.25
N VAL A 181 -24.38 4.62 -12.42
CA VAL A 181 -24.53 4.64 -10.97
C VAL A 181 -24.72 6.06 -10.46
N ASN A 182 -23.92 7.03 -10.92
CA ASN A 182 -24.04 8.41 -10.48
C ASN A 182 -25.29 9.10 -11.05
N ASP A 183 -25.74 8.75 -12.26
CA ASP A 183 -27.00 9.24 -12.82
C ASP A 183 -28.20 8.80 -11.96
N ILE A 184 -28.23 7.54 -11.53
CA ILE A 184 -29.27 7.02 -10.62
C ILE A 184 -29.20 7.68 -9.22
N ILE A 185 -28.02 8.07 -8.75
CA ILE A 185 -27.88 8.87 -7.53
C ILE A 185 -28.56 10.22 -7.72
N VAL A 186 -28.37 10.87 -8.86
CA VAL A 186 -29.03 12.15 -9.20
C VAL A 186 -30.54 11.99 -9.32
N GLU A 187 -31.04 10.88 -9.88
CA GLU A 187 -32.47 10.57 -9.94
C GLU A 187 -33.13 10.39 -8.57
N ASN A 188 -32.34 10.12 -7.53
CA ASN A 188 -32.79 10.02 -6.14
C ASN A 188 -33.93 9.00 -5.93
N LEU A 189 -33.77 7.80 -6.51
CA LEU A 189 -34.72 6.70 -6.41
C LEU A 189 -34.99 6.31 -4.94
N PRO A 190 -36.24 5.95 -4.58
CA PRO A 190 -36.59 5.55 -3.23
C PRO A 190 -36.01 4.18 -2.88
N ILE A 191 -35.58 4.04 -1.62
CA ILE A 191 -35.10 2.78 -1.06
C ILE A 191 -36.10 2.31 -0.01
N LYS A 192 -36.58 1.07 -0.17
CA LYS A 192 -37.58 0.47 0.71
C LYS A 192 -37.01 -0.79 1.36
N VAL A 193 -37.36 -0.99 2.62
CA VAL A 193 -37.05 -2.22 3.36
C VAL A 193 -38.37 -2.94 3.62
N THR A 194 -38.48 -4.17 3.14
CA THR A 194 -39.68 -5.02 3.28
C THR A 194 -39.29 -6.42 3.77
N THR A 195 -40.28 -7.28 3.96
CA THR A 195 -40.10 -8.69 4.34
C THR A 195 -40.66 -9.60 3.22
N PRO A 196 -40.12 -10.82 3.02
CA PRO A 196 -40.52 -11.74 1.95
C PRO A 196 -42.02 -12.01 1.83
N ASP A 197 -42.69 -12.21 2.96
CA ASP A 197 -44.12 -12.46 3.08
C ASP A 197 -44.96 -11.33 2.46
N LYS A 198 -44.45 -10.09 2.51
CA LYS A 198 -45.09 -8.92 1.91
C LYS A 198 -44.79 -8.76 0.42
N LEU A 199 -43.75 -9.42 -0.10
CA LEU A 199 -43.35 -9.37 -1.51
C LEU A 199 -44.03 -10.46 -2.35
N GLY A 200 -44.52 -11.54 -1.72
CA GLY A 200 -45.25 -12.61 -2.41
C GLY A 200 -44.40 -13.41 -3.40
N ARG A 201 -43.08 -13.50 -3.19
CA ARG A 201 -42.13 -14.22 -4.05
C ARG A 201 -41.12 -15.01 -3.22
N ASP A 202 -40.67 -16.16 -3.75
CA ASP A 202 -39.52 -16.87 -3.21
C ASP A 202 -38.25 -16.03 -3.40
N ILE A 203 -37.43 -15.93 -2.36
CA ILE A 203 -36.20 -15.15 -2.35
C ILE A 203 -35.04 -16.11 -2.16
N ASP A 204 -33.97 -15.89 -2.93
CA ASP A 204 -32.74 -16.65 -2.77
C ASP A 204 -32.11 -16.37 -1.39
N THR A 205 -32.13 -17.39 -0.53
CA THR A 205 -31.54 -17.36 0.82
C THR A 205 -30.15 -17.97 0.88
N SER A 206 -29.53 -18.33 -0.25
CA SER A 206 -28.23 -19.01 -0.32
C SER A 206 -27.08 -18.23 0.32
N HIS A 207 -27.22 -16.90 0.45
CA HIS A 207 -26.22 -16.01 1.03
C HIS A 207 -26.46 -15.68 2.51
N ILE A 208 -27.43 -16.34 3.16
CA ILE A 208 -27.70 -16.17 4.59
C ILE A 208 -26.74 -17.06 5.40
N PRO A 209 -26.11 -16.56 6.48
CA PRO A 209 -25.23 -17.36 7.33
C PRO A 209 -25.90 -18.62 7.90
N ASP A 210 -25.17 -19.73 7.93
CA ASP A 210 -25.67 -21.03 8.44
C ASP A 210 -26.14 -20.98 9.91
N ASP A 211 -25.59 -20.06 10.70
CA ASP A 211 -25.94 -19.84 12.11
C ASP A 211 -27.14 -18.90 12.31
N TYR A 212 -27.80 -18.47 11.23
CA TYR A 212 -29.04 -17.71 11.28
C TYR A 212 -30.25 -18.66 11.17
N ASP A 213 -30.95 -18.85 12.30
CA ASP A 213 -32.15 -19.69 12.35
C ASP A 213 -33.30 -19.02 11.58
N LEU A 214 -33.47 -19.38 10.31
CA LEU A 214 -34.53 -18.88 9.43
C LEU A 214 -35.94 -19.22 9.92
N SER A 215 -36.11 -20.21 10.80
CA SER A 215 -37.42 -20.55 11.37
C SER A 215 -37.87 -19.55 12.44
N LYS A 216 -36.93 -18.75 12.99
CA LYS A 216 -37.17 -17.78 14.07
C LYS A 216 -36.74 -16.36 13.72
N GLY A 217 -35.83 -16.19 12.77
CA GLY A 217 -35.30 -14.92 12.30
C GLY A 217 -36.21 -14.24 11.26
N ILE A 218 -35.98 -12.95 11.02
CA ILE A 218 -36.70 -12.18 9.98
C ILE A 218 -35.77 -11.94 8.80
N VAL A 219 -36.16 -12.38 7.61
CA VAL A 219 -35.49 -12.00 6.37
C VAL A 219 -35.98 -10.61 5.96
N ARG A 220 -35.04 -9.71 5.68
CA ARG A 220 -35.33 -8.35 5.20
C ARG A 220 -34.88 -8.24 3.74
N VAL A 221 -35.67 -7.59 2.92
CA VAL A 221 -35.35 -7.28 1.53
C VAL A 221 -35.21 -5.78 1.39
N VAL A 222 -34.10 -5.36 0.79
CA VAL A 222 -33.83 -3.98 0.44
C VAL A 222 -34.11 -3.83 -1.05
N GLN A 223 -34.99 -2.88 -1.39
CA GLN A 223 -35.38 -2.59 -2.76
C GLN A 223 -34.92 -1.18 -3.11
N ILE A 224 -34.15 -1.05 -4.19
CA ILE A 224 -33.75 0.25 -4.76
C ILE A 224 -34.58 0.48 -6.01
N GLY A 225 -35.54 1.41 -5.94
CA GLY A 225 -36.46 1.67 -7.05
C GLY A 225 -37.04 0.38 -7.64
N ASN A 226 -36.85 0.19 -8.95
CA ASN A 226 -37.18 -1.05 -9.66
C ASN A 226 -35.93 -1.78 -10.18
N ILE A 227 -34.74 -1.34 -9.79
CA ILE A 227 -33.47 -1.82 -10.34
C ILE A 227 -32.83 -2.92 -9.49
N ASP A 228 -33.15 -2.95 -8.20
CA ASP A 228 -32.57 -3.93 -7.27
C ASP A 228 -33.58 -4.38 -6.21
N SER A 229 -33.45 -5.63 -5.79
CA SER A 229 -34.27 -6.20 -4.71
C SER A 229 -33.58 -7.42 -4.08
N ASN A 230 -32.69 -7.16 -3.12
CA ASN A 230 -31.85 -8.19 -2.50
C ASN A 230 -32.14 -8.38 -1.00
N PRO A 231 -32.05 -9.63 -0.47
CA PRO A 231 -32.07 -9.86 0.96
C PRO A 231 -30.84 -9.24 1.63
N CYS A 232 -31.06 -8.36 2.62
CA CYS A 232 -29.99 -7.73 3.39
C CYS A 232 -30.43 -7.33 4.80
N CYS A 233 -29.59 -7.66 5.79
CA CYS A 233 -29.82 -7.35 7.20
C CYS A 233 -29.23 -6.00 7.63
N GLY A 234 -28.47 -5.31 6.77
CA GLY A 234 -27.80 -4.06 7.09
C GLY A 234 -28.71 -2.84 7.20
N THR A 235 -28.10 -1.71 7.56
CA THR A 235 -28.75 -0.39 7.58
C THR A 235 -28.56 0.30 6.24
N HIS A 236 -29.62 0.90 5.71
CA HIS A 236 -29.61 1.54 4.40
C HIS A 236 -30.12 2.98 4.46
N LEU A 237 -29.76 3.73 3.42
CA LEU A 237 -30.32 5.04 3.13
C LEU A 237 -31.78 4.91 2.70
N THR A 238 -32.53 6.02 2.71
CA THR A 238 -33.93 6.06 2.26
C THR A 238 -34.08 6.44 0.78
N ALA A 239 -33.04 7.01 0.17
CA ALA A 239 -33.01 7.31 -1.25
C ALA A 239 -31.58 7.32 -1.81
N THR A 240 -31.40 7.03 -3.10
CA THR A 240 -30.08 6.94 -3.74
C THR A 240 -29.31 8.26 -3.71
N GLY A 241 -29.99 9.41 -3.73
CA GLY A 241 -29.34 10.72 -3.66
C GLY A 241 -28.56 10.96 -2.36
N GLN A 242 -28.88 10.23 -1.29
CA GLN A 242 -28.15 10.30 -0.02
C GLN A 242 -26.79 9.59 -0.07
N ILE A 243 -26.52 8.79 -1.12
CA ILE A 243 -25.19 8.23 -1.40
C ILE A 243 -24.24 9.36 -1.78
N GLN A 244 -24.75 10.46 -2.34
CA GLN A 244 -24.02 11.64 -2.84
C GLN A 244 -23.16 11.39 -4.09
N ALA A 245 -22.24 10.44 -4.03
CA ALA A 245 -21.37 10.09 -5.16
C ALA A 245 -20.76 8.70 -4.99
N VAL A 246 -20.40 8.08 -6.10
CA VAL A 246 -19.59 6.85 -6.15
C VAL A 246 -18.37 7.10 -7.04
N SER A 247 -17.19 6.71 -6.55
CA SER A 247 -15.96 6.70 -7.33
C SER A 247 -15.36 5.30 -7.34
N PHE A 248 -15.14 4.76 -8.53
CA PHE A 248 -14.24 3.63 -8.72
C PHE A 248 -12.78 4.10 -8.62
N LEU A 249 -11.92 3.22 -8.12
CA LEU A 249 -10.50 3.50 -7.92
C LEU A 249 -9.69 2.61 -8.86
N HIS A 250 -9.06 1.57 -8.33
CA HIS A 250 -8.25 0.64 -9.09
C HIS A 250 -8.85 -0.77 -9.02
N GLN A 251 -8.48 -1.58 -10.00
CA GLN A 251 -8.84 -2.99 -10.05
C GLN A 251 -7.59 -3.86 -9.82
N ALA A 252 -7.74 -4.91 -9.01
CA ALA A 252 -6.67 -5.85 -8.70
C ALA A 252 -7.09 -7.29 -9.03
N ASN A 253 -6.20 -8.06 -9.67
CA ASN A 253 -6.47 -9.46 -9.97
C ASN A 253 -6.34 -10.34 -8.72
N VAL A 254 -7.22 -11.34 -8.60
CA VAL A 254 -7.23 -12.32 -7.51
C VAL A 254 -6.97 -13.72 -8.09
N ARG A 255 -6.60 -14.68 -7.23
CA ARG A 255 -6.47 -16.09 -7.62
C ARG A 255 -7.80 -16.61 -8.16
N GLY A 256 -7.76 -17.42 -9.21
CA GLY A 256 -8.95 -18.00 -9.83
C GLY A 256 -9.52 -17.21 -11.00
N GLY A 257 -8.90 -16.11 -11.42
CA GLY A 257 -9.36 -15.28 -12.55
C GLY A 257 -10.30 -14.15 -12.16
N ASN A 258 -10.77 -14.15 -10.90
CA ASN A 258 -11.58 -13.09 -10.31
C ASN A 258 -10.83 -11.76 -10.22
N SER A 259 -11.59 -10.68 -10.08
CA SER A 259 -11.04 -9.33 -10.00
C SER A 259 -11.71 -8.52 -8.91
N ARG A 260 -10.91 -7.79 -8.11
CA ARG A 260 -11.39 -6.86 -7.08
C ARG A 260 -11.41 -5.45 -7.61
N LEU A 261 -12.60 -4.91 -7.81
CA LEU A 261 -12.82 -3.51 -8.16
C LEU A 261 -12.99 -2.70 -6.88
N HIS A 262 -12.08 -1.76 -6.64
CA HIS A 262 -12.13 -0.91 -5.46
C HIS A 262 -12.99 0.32 -5.69
N PHE A 263 -13.77 0.71 -4.69
CA PHE A 263 -14.68 1.85 -4.78
C PHE A 263 -14.85 2.56 -3.43
N ILE A 264 -15.35 3.79 -3.50
CA ILE A 264 -15.72 4.62 -2.35
C ILE A 264 -17.02 5.37 -2.61
N CYS A 265 -17.80 5.61 -1.57
CA CYS A 265 -19.09 6.29 -1.65
C CYS A 265 -19.16 7.51 -0.72
N GLY A 266 -19.99 8.48 -1.09
CA GLY A 266 -20.40 9.59 -0.25
C GLY A 266 -19.25 10.42 0.31
N SER A 267 -19.26 10.64 1.62
CA SER A 267 -18.25 11.50 2.27
C SER A 267 -16.82 11.03 2.07
N ARG A 268 -16.60 9.73 1.76
CA ARG A 268 -15.27 9.19 1.43
C ARG A 268 -14.73 9.75 0.11
N VAL A 269 -15.60 9.94 -0.89
CA VAL A 269 -15.25 10.55 -2.18
C VAL A 269 -14.72 11.97 -1.96
N SER A 270 -15.44 12.77 -1.18
CA SER A 270 -15.05 14.16 -0.88
C SER A 270 -13.72 14.23 -0.14
N ARG A 271 -13.50 13.34 0.85
CA ARG A 271 -12.23 13.25 1.59
C ARG A 271 -11.07 12.86 0.67
N GLN A 272 -11.28 11.88 -0.20
CA GLN A 272 -10.25 11.40 -1.12
C GLN A 272 -9.89 12.47 -2.16
N LEU A 273 -10.90 13.17 -2.71
CA LEU A 273 -10.69 14.26 -3.65
C LEU A 273 -9.87 15.39 -3.03
N ALA A 274 -10.18 15.77 -1.79
CA ALA A 274 -9.41 16.79 -1.07
C ALA A 274 -7.95 16.36 -0.84
N ALA A 275 -7.73 15.09 -0.47
CA ALA A 275 -6.38 14.55 -0.28
C ALA A 275 -5.56 14.54 -1.59
N TYR A 276 -6.17 14.10 -2.70
CA TYR A 276 -5.53 14.14 -4.02
C TYR A 276 -5.26 15.56 -4.50
N HIS A 277 -6.19 16.48 -4.30
CA HIS A 277 -5.99 17.88 -4.65
C HIS A 277 -4.83 18.50 -3.86
N SER A 278 -4.73 18.23 -2.56
CA SER A 278 -3.59 18.68 -1.74
C SER A 278 -2.27 18.13 -2.28
N MET A 279 -2.20 16.83 -2.55
CA MET A 279 -0.99 16.20 -3.09
C MET A 279 -0.59 16.79 -4.44
N LEU A 280 -1.55 16.99 -5.35
CA LEU A 280 -1.30 17.59 -6.66
C LEU A 280 -0.82 19.03 -6.52
N LYS A 281 -1.42 19.81 -5.61
CA LYS A 281 -1.02 21.18 -5.33
C LYS A 281 0.41 21.27 -4.79
N ASP A 282 0.80 20.35 -3.92
CA ASP A 282 2.16 20.31 -3.37
C ASP A 282 3.19 20.00 -4.47
N VAL A 283 2.91 19.04 -5.35
CA VAL A 283 3.77 18.71 -6.49
C VAL A 283 3.84 19.86 -7.49
N SER A 284 2.69 20.42 -7.88
CA SER A 284 2.57 21.54 -8.81
C SER A 284 3.32 22.78 -8.30
N GLY A 285 3.13 23.17 -7.03
CA GLY A 285 3.72 24.37 -6.47
C GLY A 285 5.18 24.20 -6.03
N MET A 286 5.46 23.23 -5.17
CA MET A 286 6.76 23.13 -4.48
C MET A 286 7.82 22.37 -5.28
N GLN A 287 7.43 21.44 -6.15
CA GLN A 287 8.38 20.59 -6.87
C GLN A 287 8.57 21.01 -8.32
N LEU A 288 7.48 21.29 -9.04
CA LEU A 288 7.51 21.54 -10.48
C LEU A 288 7.33 23.02 -10.85
N SER A 289 6.79 23.84 -9.95
CA SER A 289 6.47 25.26 -10.19
C SER A 289 5.62 25.46 -11.47
N CYS A 290 4.50 24.74 -11.57
CA CYS A 290 3.58 24.77 -12.71
C CYS A 290 2.11 24.74 -12.26
N GLN A 291 1.16 24.87 -13.18
CA GLN A 291 -0.26 24.63 -12.85
C GLN A 291 -0.54 23.13 -12.67
N ILE A 292 -1.62 22.76 -11.97
CA ILE A 292 -1.97 21.35 -11.70
C ILE A 292 -2.18 20.57 -13.00
N GLU A 293 -2.80 21.21 -13.99
CA GLU A 293 -3.08 20.65 -15.33
C GLU A 293 -1.80 20.36 -16.12
N GLU A 294 -0.69 21.03 -15.78
CA GLU A 294 0.59 20.91 -16.46
C GLU A 294 1.54 19.89 -15.81
N VAL A 295 1.19 19.35 -14.64
CA VAL A 295 2.04 18.45 -13.85
C VAL A 295 2.54 17.28 -14.71
N SER A 296 1.65 16.65 -15.48
CA SER A 296 2.01 15.51 -16.34
C SER A 296 3.06 15.90 -17.40
N ASN A 297 2.86 17.04 -18.07
CA ASN A 297 3.77 17.55 -19.09
C ASN A 297 5.13 17.93 -18.48
N LYS A 298 5.13 18.59 -17.32
CA LYS A 298 6.37 18.95 -16.61
C LYS A 298 7.17 17.74 -16.15
N VAL A 299 6.50 16.67 -15.71
CA VAL A 299 7.16 15.39 -15.39
C VAL A 299 7.78 14.78 -16.65
N ALA A 300 7.10 14.82 -17.79
CA ALA A 300 7.64 14.34 -19.06
C ALA A 300 8.89 15.15 -19.50
N ASP A 301 8.82 16.49 -19.39
CA ASP A 301 9.95 17.38 -19.68
C ASP A 301 11.14 17.12 -18.75
N LEU A 302 10.89 16.94 -17.46
CA LEU A 302 11.92 16.63 -16.47
C LEU A 302 12.63 15.30 -16.78
N ASN A 303 11.87 14.27 -17.14
CA ASN A 303 12.42 12.98 -17.58
C ASN A 303 13.23 13.10 -18.87
N GLN A 304 12.79 13.93 -19.82
CA GLN A 304 13.53 14.19 -21.05
C GLN A 304 14.84 14.95 -20.77
N ASN A 305 14.79 15.95 -19.89
CA ASN A 305 15.96 16.72 -19.49
C ASN A 305 16.96 15.86 -18.71
N TYR A 306 16.49 14.97 -17.84
CA TYR A 306 17.32 13.98 -17.17
C TYR A 306 18.08 13.11 -18.17
N LYS A 307 17.38 12.53 -19.17
CA LYS A 307 18.02 11.74 -20.23
C LYS A 307 19.03 12.54 -21.05
N LYS A 308 18.72 13.80 -21.39
CA LYS A 308 19.65 14.69 -22.10
C LYS A 308 20.90 14.99 -21.25
N SER A 309 20.73 15.24 -19.96
CA SER A 309 21.84 15.50 -19.03
C SER A 309 22.74 14.27 -18.90
N GLN A 310 22.15 13.08 -18.71
CA GLN A 310 22.89 11.82 -18.66
C GLN A 310 23.70 11.57 -19.93
N SER A 311 23.09 11.81 -21.11
CA SER A 311 23.80 11.65 -22.38
C SER A 311 24.95 12.64 -22.54
N ARG A 312 24.80 13.88 -22.07
CA ARG A 312 25.88 14.88 -22.07
C ARG A 312 27.00 14.48 -21.11
N GLU A 313 26.66 13.99 -19.93
CA GLU A 313 27.62 13.48 -18.95
C GLU A 313 28.45 12.34 -19.54
N THR A 314 27.82 11.33 -20.15
CA THR A 314 28.53 10.24 -20.82
C THR A 314 29.43 10.72 -21.97
N ALA A 315 28.97 11.70 -22.76
CA ALA A 315 29.77 12.28 -23.84
C ALA A 315 31.02 13.00 -23.31
N LEU A 316 30.86 13.87 -22.31
CA LEU A 316 31.97 14.57 -21.65
C LEU A 316 32.93 13.59 -20.96
N MET A 317 32.40 12.55 -20.31
CA MET A 317 33.20 11.50 -19.69
C MET A 317 34.07 10.78 -20.72
N LYS A 318 33.51 10.50 -21.91
CA LYS A 318 34.26 9.89 -23.02
C LYS A 318 35.35 10.83 -23.54
N GLU A 319 35.07 12.12 -23.72
CA GLU A 319 36.06 13.11 -24.13
C GLU A 319 37.22 13.22 -23.12
N LEU A 320 36.91 13.29 -21.83
CA LEU A 320 37.91 13.31 -20.77
C LEU A 320 38.77 12.04 -20.75
N ALA A 321 38.13 10.88 -20.91
CA ALA A 321 38.81 9.59 -20.98
C ALA A 321 39.76 9.50 -22.19
N ALA A 322 39.34 10.03 -23.35
CA ALA A 322 40.16 10.08 -24.56
C ALA A 322 41.37 11.00 -24.39
N ILE A 323 41.21 12.17 -23.76
CA ILE A 323 42.31 13.10 -23.44
C ILE A 323 43.33 12.41 -22.53
N GLU A 324 42.88 11.75 -21.46
CA GLU A 324 43.77 11.09 -20.51
C GLU A 324 44.49 9.89 -21.14
N ALA A 325 43.78 9.07 -21.91
CA ALA A 325 44.37 7.98 -22.68
C ALA A 325 45.44 8.48 -23.67
N SER A 326 45.21 9.62 -24.34
CA SER A 326 46.16 10.23 -25.26
C SER A 326 47.43 10.71 -24.56
N LYS A 327 47.31 11.30 -23.36
CA LYS A 327 48.49 11.69 -22.56
C LYS A 327 49.35 10.47 -22.22
N VAL A 328 48.72 9.39 -21.74
CA VAL A 328 49.44 8.15 -21.39
C VAL A 328 50.08 7.52 -22.62
N PHE A 329 49.34 7.43 -23.73
CA PHE A 329 49.85 6.90 -25.00
C PHE A 329 51.08 7.68 -25.48
N ASN A 330 51.03 9.01 -25.48
CA ASN A 330 52.15 9.84 -25.91
C ASN A 330 53.36 9.71 -24.97
N ALA A 331 53.13 9.64 -23.65
CA ALA A 331 54.22 9.42 -22.69
C ALA A 331 54.95 8.09 -22.93
N PHE A 332 54.21 7.02 -23.25
CA PHE A 332 54.79 5.73 -23.62
C PHE A 332 55.50 5.76 -24.97
N LYS A 333 54.87 6.37 -25.99
CA LYS A 333 55.43 6.48 -27.35
C LYS A 333 56.75 7.26 -27.36
N GLU A 334 56.83 8.34 -26.61
CA GLU A 334 58.03 9.17 -26.47
C GLU A 334 59.07 8.58 -25.52
N LYS A 335 58.81 7.38 -24.96
CA LYS A 335 59.66 6.69 -23.98
C LYS A 335 60.00 7.55 -22.75
N LYS A 336 59.09 8.46 -22.37
CA LYS A 336 59.23 9.28 -21.15
C LYS A 336 59.06 8.44 -19.90
N THR A 337 58.27 7.37 -19.98
CA THR A 337 58.06 6.40 -18.90
C THR A 337 57.67 5.05 -19.48
N LYS A 338 57.88 3.97 -18.71
CA LYS A 338 57.35 2.63 -18.97
C LYS A 338 56.13 2.29 -18.11
N PHE A 339 55.78 3.15 -17.16
CA PHE A 339 54.69 2.95 -16.22
C PHE A 339 53.78 4.18 -16.13
N ALA A 340 52.47 3.96 -16.10
CA ALA A 340 51.48 5.01 -15.85
C ALA A 340 50.33 4.49 -15.01
N PHE A 341 49.56 5.40 -14.40
CA PHE A 341 48.29 5.04 -13.78
C PHE A 341 47.23 6.11 -13.99
N ILE A 342 45.96 5.70 -13.97
CA ILE A 342 44.80 6.57 -14.01
C ILE A 342 43.98 6.30 -12.76
N TYR A 343 43.81 7.34 -11.94
CA TYR A 343 43.01 7.29 -10.73
C TYR A 343 41.80 8.23 -10.81
N ARG A 344 40.65 7.78 -10.30
CA ARG A 344 39.48 8.61 -10.03
C ARG A 344 38.86 8.28 -8.66
N PRO A 345 38.44 9.27 -7.86
CA PRO A 345 37.78 9.00 -6.59
C PRO A 345 36.32 8.53 -6.76
N ASP A 346 35.76 8.55 -7.97
CA ASP A 346 34.38 8.15 -8.23
C ASP A 346 34.16 6.64 -7.99
N SER A 347 32.95 6.27 -7.57
CA SER A 347 32.60 4.86 -7.36
C SER A 347 32.24 4.13 -8.66
N SER A 348 32.06 4.85 -9.77
CA SER A 348 31.70 4.26 -11.06
C SER A 348 32.95 3.83 -11.85
N PRO A 349 33.05 2.56 -12.29
CA PRO A 349 34.16 2.11 -13.13
C PRO A 349 34.04 2.57 -14.60
N GLU A 350 32.99 3.32 -14.95
CA GLU A 350 32.66 3.69 -16.33
C GLU A 350 33.77 4.54 -16.97
N TYR A 351 34.26 5.56 -16.27
CA TYR A 351 35.36 6.41 -16.77
C TYR A 351 36.63 5.58 -17.06
N LEU A 352 37.02 4.69 -16.15
CA LEU A 352 38.19 3.84 -16.33
C LEU A 352 38.04 2.89 -17.52
N THR A 353 36.84 2.33 -17.69
CA THR A 353 36.52 1.44 -18.81
C THR A 353 36.63 2.19 -20.14
N LEU A 354 36.14 3.44 -20.20
CA LEU A 354 36.28 4.32 -21.35
C LEU A 354 37.75 4.65 -21.62
N ALA A 355 38.52 5.04 -20.60
CA ALA A 355 39.94 5.39 -20.74
C ALA A 355 40.75 4.19 -21.26
N GLN A 356 40.48 2.99 -20.73
CA GLN A 356 41.11 1.76 -21.19
C GLN A 356 40.79 1.45 -22.65
N LYS A 357 39.53 1.63 -23.05
CA LYS A 357 39.09 1.42 -24.43
C LYS A 357 39.78 2.40 -25.38
N GLU A 358 39.80 3.69 -25.06
CA GLU A 358 40.44 4.72 -25.88
C GLU A 358 41.96 4.48 -26.01
N LEU A 359 42.65 4.10 -24.92
CA LEU A 359 44.08 3.75 -24.98
C LEU A 359 44.32 2.53 -25.88
N SER A 360 43.48 1.50 -25.75
CA SER A 360 43.56 0.30 -26.60
C SER A 360 43.34 0.65 -28.08
N THR A 361 42.41 1.55 -28.39
CA THR A 361 42.19 2.06 -29.74
C THR A 361 43.43 2.79 -30.27
N LEU A 362 44.02 3.71 -29.49
CA LEU A 362 45.24 4.43 -29.90
C LEU A 362 46.40 3.48 -30.21
N ILE A 363 46.62 2.45 -29.37
CA ILE A 363 47.65 1.44 -29.59
C ILE A 363 47.37 0.64 -30.88
N ASN A 364 46.13 0.19 -31.07
CA ASN A 364 45.76 -0.61 -32.23
C ASN A 364 45.82 0.16 -33.56
N THR A 365 45.51 1.46 -33.54
CA THR A 365 45.58 2.35 -34.71
C THR A 365 47.03 2.74 -35.03
N ASN A 366 47.94 2.70 -34.05
CA ASN A 366 49.34 3.11 -34.20
C ASN A 366 50.31 1.96 -33.88
N LYS A 367 50.23 0.84 -34.62
CA LYS A 367 51.01 -0.38 -34.33
C LYS A 367 52.53 -0.17 -34.32
N ASP A 368 53.03 0.78 -35.11
CA ASP A 368 54.47 1.09 -35.20
C ASP A 368 54.94 2.10 -34.14
N SER A 369 54.07 2.50 -33.20
CA SER A 369 54.40 3.48 -32.15
C SER A 369 55.37 2.97 -31.09
N GLY A 370 55.60 1.65 -31.02
CA GLY A 370 56.43 1.03 -29.98
C GLY A 370 55.72 0.90 -28.62
N VAL A 371 54.44 1.26 -28.51
CA VAL A 371 53.63 1.07 -27.31
C VAL A 371 53.02 -0.34 -27.31
N ASN A 372 53.36 -1.15 -26.31
CA ASN A 372 52.96 -2.54 -26.13
C ASN A 372 52.72 -2.87 -24.64
N LEU A 373 51.45 -2.95 -24.25
CA LEU A 373 51.01 -3.31 -22.90
C LEU A 373 51.12 -4.81 -22.58
N THR A 374 51.54 -5.65 -23.51
CA THR A 374 51.75 -7.08 -23.24
C THR A 374 53.14 -7.32 -22.69
N ASN A 375 54.16 -6.66 -23.25
CA ASN A 375 55.57 -7.02 -23.02
C ASN A 375 56.49 -5.87 -22.59
N ASP A 376 56.09 -4.59 -22.72
CA ASP A 376 56.99 -3.46 -22.42
C ASP A 376 56.41 -2.50 -21.38
N GLN A 377 55.32 -1.80 -21.70
CA GLN A 377 54.75 -0.79 -20.77
C GLN A 377 53.64 -1.37 -19.88
N THR A 378 53.48 -0.79 -18.69
CA THR A 378 52.43 -1.15 -17.74
C THR A 378 51.55 0.05 -17.40
N ILE A 379 50.23 -0.17 -17.33
CA ILE A 379 49.26 0.81 -16.85
C ILE A 379 48.34 0.24 -15.77
N VAL A 380 48.02 1.06 -14.77
CA VAL A 380 47.05 0.77 -13.71
C VAL A 380 45.84 1.71 -13.81
N TYR A 381 44.63 1.15 -13.75
CA TYR A 381 43.38 1.90 -13.62
C TYR A 381 42.81 1.64 -12.24
N LEU A 382 42.52 2.69 -11.47
CA LEU A 382 42.05 2.59 -10.10
C LEU A 382 40.91 3.59 -9.86
N ASN A 383 39.80 3.15 -9.27
CA ASN A 383 38.76 4.08 -8.83
C ASN A 383 38.26 3.81 -7.42
N GLY A 384 37.55 4.80 -6.87
CA GLY A 384 36.95 4.81 -5.56
C GLY A 384 37.81 5.50 -4.51
N ASP A 385 37.19 5.75 -3.35
CA ASP A 385 37.82 6.43 -2.24
C ASP A 385 37.25 5.96 -0.89
N TYR A 386 37.83 6.45 0.21
CA TYR A 386 37.31 6.18 1.56
C TYR A 386 36.00 6.93 1.86
N GLN A 387 35.84 8.16 1.34
CA GLN A 387 34.75 9.07 1.74
C GLN A 387 33.40 8.66 1.17
N SER A 388 33.36 8.11 -0.05
CA SER A 388 32.11 7.65 -0.68
C SER A 388 31.48 6.46 0.05
N GLY A 389 32.25 5.73 0.88
CA GLY A 389 31.82 4.51 1.55
C GLY A 389 31.53 3.34 0.58
N ASN A 390 31.61 3.60 -0.72
CA ASN A 390 31.47 2.64 -1.79
C ASN A 390 32.87 2.14 -2.17
N GLY A 391 32.97 0.86 -2.50
CA GLY A 391 34.19 0.28 -3.03
C GLY A 391 34.56 0.80 -4.42
N GLY A 392 35.51 0.13 -5.06
CA GLY A 392 36.04 0.51 -6.35
C GLY A 392 36.46 -0.69 -7.21
N MET A 393 37.15 -0.38 -8.29
CA MET A 393 37.76 -1.35 -9.19
C MET A 393 39.22 -0.98 -9.38
N VAL A 394 40.05 -2.01 -9.52
CA VAL A 394 41.41 -1.87 -10.01
C VAL A 394 41.62 -2.80 -11.19
N LYS A 395 42.36 -2.31 -12.19
CA LYS A 395 42.79 -3.09 -13.33
C LYS A 395 44.23 -2.76 -13.66
N VAL A 396 45.03 -3.78 -13.92
CA VAL A 396 46.43 -3.65 -14.31
C VAL A 396 46.59 -4.29 -15.68
N SER A 397 47.34 -3.66 -16.57
CA SER A 397 47.66 -4.16 -17.91
C SER A 397 49.12 -3.86 -18.21
N GLY A 398 49.96 -4.89 -18.30
CA GLY A 398 51.41 -4.73 -18.43
C GLY A 398 52.23 -5.90 -17.87
N PRO A 399 53.51 -6.01 -18.23
CA PRO A 399 54.41 -7.04 -17.70
C PRO A 399 54.59 -7.00 -16.17
N LEU A 400 54.39 -5.83 -15.52
CA LEU A 400 54.47 -5.70 -14.05
C LEU A 400 53.18 -6.12 -13.31
N SER A 401 52.21 -6.71 -14.02
CA SER A 401 50.88 -7.02 -13.46
C SER A 401 50.92 -7.93 -12.24
N ASP A 402 51.76 -8.98 -12.24
CA ASP A 402 51.83 -9.93 -11.12
C ASP A 402 52.45 -9.28 -9.86
N ASP A 403 53.51 -8.47 -10.02
CA ASP A 403 54.15 -7.76 -8.92
C ASP A 403 53.22 -6.70 -8.31
N ILE A 404 52.57 -5.90 -9.16
CA ILE A 404 51.60 -4.89 -8.72
C ILE A 404 50.39 -5.54 -8.05
N GLN A 405 49.89 -6.66 -8.58
CA GLN A 405 48.81 -7.41 -7.94
C GLN A 405 49.22 -7.88 -6.54
N GLY A 406 50.44 -8.40 -6.39
CA GLY A 406 50.98 -8.86 -5.11
C GLY A 406 51.03 -7.75 -4.07
N GLU A 407 51.53 -6.56 -4.45
CA GLU A 407 51.58 -5.40 -3.57
C GLU A 407 50.19 -4.82 -3.27
N LEU A 408 49.32 -4.65 -4.27
CA LEU A 408 47.96 -4.14 -4.05
C LEU A 408 47.16 -5.02 -3.09
N LYS A 409 47.35 -6.35 -3.11
CA LYS A 409 46.74 -7.28 -2.15
C LYS A 409 47.26 -7.14 -0.71
N LYS A 410 48.45 -6.58 -0.51
CA LYS A 410 48.99 -6.24 0.81
C LYS A 410 48.49 -4.87 1.28
N LEU A 411 48.38 -3.92 0.35
CA LEU A 411 48.00 -2.54 0.65
C LEU A 411 46.49 -2.32 0.82
N ILE A 412 45.66 -3.15 0.16
CA ILE A 412 44.21 -3.08 0.22
C ILE A 412 43.67 -4.42 0.70
N GLN A 413 43.13 -4.48 1.93
CA GLN A 413 42.66 -5.75 2.50
C GLN A 413 41.44 -6.32 1.76
N ASN A 414 40.62 -5.43 1.20
CA ASN A 414 39.29 -5.73 0.67
C ASN A 414 39.26 -5.92 -0.86
N ILE A 415 40.42 -6.21 -1.47
CA ILE A 415 40.53 -6.46 -2.91
C ILE A 415 40.25 -7.93 -3.24
N LYS A 416 39.25 -8.16 -4.10
CA LYS A 416 38.91 -9.49 -4.64
C LYS A 416 39.02 -9.46 -6.16
N GLY A 417 39.90 -10.30 -6.70
CA GLY A 417 40.19 -10.28 -8.12
C GLY A 417 41.22 -11.32 -8.53
N GLY A 418 41.34 -11.50 -9.83
CA GLY A 418 42.25 -12.45 -10.44
C GLY A 418 42.79 -11.93 -11.77
N GLY A 419 43.93 -12.48 -12.15
CA GLY A 419 44.68 -12.12 -13.33
C GLY A 419 45.67 -13.23 -13.66
N LYS A 420 46.16 -13.27 -14.90
CA LYS A 420 47.26 -14.14 -15.31
C LYS A 420 48.14 -13.39 -16.31
N GLY A 421 49.45 -13.46 -16.12
CA GLY A 421 50.40 -12.80 -17.01
C GLY A 421 50.24 -11.29 -16.96
N SER A 422 50.12 -10.65 -18.12
CA SER A 422 50.11 -9.18 -18.25
C SER A 422 48.78 -8.49 -17.93
N SER A 423 47.85 -9.15 -17.22
CA SER A 423 46.55 -8.55 -16.89
C SER A 423 46.01 -9.02 -15.53
N PHE A 424 45.54 -8.06 -14.74
CA PHE A 424 44.83 -8.27 -13.48
C PHE A 424 43.58 -7.39 -13.41
N GLN A 425 42.48 -7.92 -12.87
CA GLN A 425 41.29 -7.14 -12.54
C GLN A 425 40.75 -7.53 -11.17
N GLY A 426 40.46 -6.53 -10.34
CA GLY A 426 39.92 -6.71 -9.01
C GLY A 426 38.83 -5.70 -8.67
N LYS A 427 37.88 -6.16 -7.86
CA LYS A 427 36.87 -5.34 -7.19
C LYS A 427 37.33 -5.10 -5.76
N ILE A 428 37.33 -3.86 -5.35
CA ILE A 428 37.60 -3.42 -3.98
C ILE A 428 36.22 -3.23 -3.34
N THR A 429 35.88 -3.98 -2.30
CA THR A 429 34.54 -3.86 -1.71
C THR A 429 34.38 -2.58 -0.90
N LYS A 430 35.46 -2.11 -0.28
CA LYS A 430 35.53 -0.89 0.52
C LYS A 430 37.00 -0.51 0.73
N TYR A 431 37.30 0.78 0.75
CA TYR A 431 38.60 1.29 1.22
C TYR A 431 38.58 1.56 2.72
N GLU A 432 39.69 1.28 3.40
CA GLU A 432 39.96 1.76 4.75
C GLU A 432 40.69 3.10 4.72
N LYS A 433 40.67 3.81 5.86
CA LYS A 433 41.23 5.15 5.97
C LYS A 433 42.74 5.11 5.71
N GLY A 434 43.21 5.84 4.70
CA GLY A 434 44.63 5.91 4.35
C GLY A 434 45.07 4.89 3.29
N GLU A 435 44.25 3.87 2.96
CA GLU A 435 44.66 2.84 1.98
C GLU A 435 44.86 3.44 0.57
N VAL A 436 43.96 4.33 0.15
CA VAL A 436 44.04 4.97 -1.17
C VAL A 436 45.30 5.79 -1.28
N GLU A 437 45.62 6.60 -0.28
CA GLU A 437 46.80 7.45 -0.24
C GLU A 437 48.09 6.63 -0.27
N ILE A 438 48.13 5.49 0.42
CA ILE A 438 49.27 4.57 0.40
C ILE A 438 49.42 3.95 -1.00
N VAL A 439 48.32 3.51 -1.60
CA VAL A 439 48.33 2.93 -2.95
C VAL A 439 48.78 3.95 -3.99
N LEU A 440 48.29 5.19 -3.93
CA LEU A 440 48.71 6.24 -4.86
C LEU A 440 50.20 6.55 -4.72
N ARG A 441 50.74 6.65 -3.51
CA ARG A 441 52.19 6.81 -3.30
C ARG A 441 53.00 5.66 -3.88
N TYR A 442 52.51 4.43 -3.73
CA TYR A 442 53.15 3.26 -4.33
C TYR A 442 53.16 3.36 -5.87
N LEU A 443 52.02 3.66 -6.50
CA LEU A 443 51.93 3.81 -7.96
C LEU A 443 52.78 4.99 -8.47
N GLU A 444 52.84 6.09 -7.73
CA GLU A 444 53.73 7.22 -8.04
C GLU A 444 55.20 6.80 -8.01
N SER A 445 55.61 5.98 -7.04
CA SER A 445 57.01 5.50 -6.93
C SER A 445 57.45 4.67 -8.15
N LEU A 446 56.53 3.89 -8.72
CA LEU A 446 56.78 3.12 -9.95
C LEU A 446 56.90 4.00 -11.20
N SER A 447 56.35 5.22 -11.16
CA SER A 447 56.40 6.17 -12.28
C SER A 447 57.73 6.93 -12.38
N LEU A 448 58.55 6.88 -11.32
CA LEU A 448 59.85 7.58 -11.21
C LEU A 448 61.06 6.69 -11.54
N THR A 449 60.85 5.38 -11.60
CA THR A 449 61.79 4.35 -12.08
C THR A 449 61.64 4.10 -13.57
#